data_AF-A0A925EP34-F1
#
_entry.id   AF-A0A925EP34-F1
#
_cell.length_a   1.000
_cell.length_b   1.000
_cell.length_c   1.000
_cell.angle_alpha   90.00
_cell.angle_beta   90.00
_cell.angle_gamma   90.00
#
_symmetry.space_group_name_H-M   'P 1'
#
loop_
_entity.id
_entity.type
_entity.pdbx_description
1 polymer ?
#
loop_
_entity_poly.entity_id
_entity_poly.type
_entity_poly.pdbx_seq_one_letter_code
_entity_poly.pdbx_strand_id
1 'polypeptide(L)'
;MSENAKNQLQELLQSLGCDKNCADFQPLPPAPPYLHGSTVTVTFPDGRSVQGTGRGNGKSDAEIAASQAALEQMHIDHADLFMDWNEVSVKAQLGDALIKLGVYLSKEFMTAEDKSKRLQTLESDKHLAKIFDQWKDNRDPDLTIWEPYLGEKRKATLVEALLWRRFGTQVISVTAPQQLQSLLESLVLPPD
;
A
#
# COMPACT_ATOMS: atom_id res chain seq x y z
N MET A 1 24.84 13.82 -8.35
CA MET A 1 24.32 14.96 -7.55
C MET A 1 24.14 14.43 -6.13
N SER A 2 24.61 15.11 -5.09
CA SER A 2 24.37 14.63 -3.72
C SER A 2 22.86 14.59 -3.49
N GLU A 3 22.29 13.40 -3.25
CA GLU A 3 20.91 13.26 -2.81
C GLU A 3 20.73 14.06 -1.53
N ASN A 4 20.02 15.18 -1.60
CA ASN A 4 19.51 15.86 -0.42
C ASN A 4 18.01 15.56 -0.31
N ALA A 5 17.47 15.68 0.91
CA ALA A 5 16.08 15.32 1.20
C ALA A 5 15.06 16.03 0.31
N LYS A 6 15.37 17.24 -0.18
CA LYS A 6 14.50 17.97 -1.10
C LYS A 6 14.38 17.26 -2.46
N ASN A 7 15.49 16.76 -3.01
CA ASN A 7 15.48 15.97 -4.25
C ASN A 7 14.76 14.63 -4.05
N GLN A 8 15.03 13.92 -2.95
CA GLN A 8 14.38 12.65 -2.63
C GLN A 8 12.85 12.81 -2.50
N LEU A 9 12.40 13.86 -1.82
CA LEU A 9 10.98 14.20 -1.74
C LEU A 9 10.37 14.44 -3.12
N GLN A 10 11.06 15.17 -4.00
CA GLN A 10 10.58 15.45 -5.34
C GLN A 10 10.50 14.16 -6.20
N GLU A 11 11.50 13.29 -6.13
CA GLU A 11 11.52 12.01 -6.85
C GLU A 11 10.41 11.07 -6.38
N LEU A 12 10.17 10.99 -5.06
CA LEU A 12 9.03 10.26 -4.50
C LEU A 12 7.70 10.81 -5.01
N LEU A 13 7.53 12.13 -4.99
CA LEU A 13 6.28 12.73 -5.46
C LEU A 13 6.06 12.48 -6.96
N GLN A 14 7.12 12.54 -7.77
CA GLN A 14 7.05 12.20 -9.19
C GLN A 14 6.70 10.73 -9.44
N SER A 15 7.28 9.80 -8.67
CA SER A 15 6.95 8.37 -8.79
C SER A 15 5.51 8.07 -8.39
N LEU A 16 4.94 8.88 -7.49
CA LEU A 16 3.54 8.84 -7.09
C LEU A 16 2.58 9.54 -8.08
N GLY A 17 3.08 10.00 -9.24
CA GLY A 17 2.27 10.68 -10.25
C GLY A 17 1.90 12.12 -9.89
N CYS A 18 2.70 12.77 -9.05
CA CYS A 18 2.57 14.20 -8.84
C CYS A 18 3.34 14.98 -9.91
N ASP A 19 2.58 15.55 -10.84
CA ASP A 19 3.17 16.25 -11.98
C ASP A 19 3.62 17.67 -11.61
N LYS A 20 2.85 18.38 -10.74
CA LYS A 20 3.15 19.73 -10.21
C LYS A 20 2.44 20.01 -8.88
N ASN A 21 3.04 20.85 -8.04
CA ASN A 21 2.44 21.49 -6.84
C ASN A 21 2.04 20.59 -5.66
N CYS A 22 2.49 19.32 -5.59
CA CYS A 22 2.22 18.53 -4.39
C CYS A 22 3.09 18.90 -3.20
N ALA A 23 4.10 19.75 -3.34
CA ALA A 23 4.91 20.27 -2.25
C ALA A 23 4.89 21.81 -2.29
N ASP A 24 4.24 22.42 -1.32
CA ASP A 24 4.19 23.88 -1.14
C ASP A 24 5.14 24.31 -0.02
N PHE A 25 6.15 25.12 -0.37
CA PHE A 25 7.13 25.63 0.59
C PHE A 25 6.78 27.05 1.01
N GLN A 26 6.52 27.22 2.30
CA GLN A 26 6.22 28.50 2.90
C GLN A 26 7.38 28.94 3.80
N PRO A 27 7.88 30.17 3.67
CA PRO A 27 8.91 30.69 4.56
C PRO A 27 8.32 30.90 5.96
N LEU A 28 9.07 30.52 6.99
CA LEU A 28 8.75 30.85 8.36
C LEU A 28 9.46 32.15 8.78
N PRO A 29 8.90 32.88 9.77
CA PRO A 29 9.59 34.00 10.37
C PRO A 29 10.99 33.59 10.86
N PRO A 30 12.00 34.46 10.69
CA PRO A 30 13.33 34.22 11.20
C PRO A 30 13.26 34.02 12.72
N ALA A 31 13.93 32.97 13.21
CA ALA A 31 14.09 32.75 14.65
C ALA A 31 15.56 32.98 15.04
N PRO A 32 15.82 33.54 16.22
CA PRO A 32 17.17 33.60 16.75
C PRO A 32 17.76 32.18 16.86
N PRO A 33 19.02 31.95 16.47
CA PRO A 33 19.97 32.90 15.88
C PRO A 33 19.88 32.97 14.34
N TYR A 34 19.25 34.01 13.77
CA TYR A 34 19.17 34.30 12.32
C TYR A 34 19.00 33.09 11.38
N LEU A 35 18.29 32.05 11.81
CA LEU A 35 18.04 30.89 10.96
C LEU A 35 16.85 31.20 10.06
N HIS A 36 17.02 30.92 8.76
CA HIS A 36 15.90 30.80 7.85
C HIS A 36 15.05 29.62 8.30
N GLY A 37 13.73 29.77 8.26
CA GLY A 37 12.80 28.67 8.49
C GLY A 37 11.93 28.44 7.27
N SER A 38 11.51 27.20 7.07
CA SER A 38 10.54 26.83 6.05
C SER A 38 9.62 25.74 6.57
N THR A 39 8.37 25.78 6.14
CA THR A 39 7.43 24.67 6.24
C THR A 39 7.16 24.17 4.83
N VAL A 40 7.22 22.86 4.62
CA VAL A 40 6.69 22.22 3.41
C VAL A 40 5.36 21.56 3.76
N THR A 41 4.33 21.84 2.98
CA THR A 41 3.07 21.08 3.01
C THR A 41 3.02 20.21 1.76
N VAL A 42 2.98 18.90 1.98
CA VAL A 42 2.85 17.91 0.92
C VAL A 42 1.41 17.44 0.85
N THR A 43 0.81 17.47 -0.34
CA THR A 43 -0.55 16.97 -0.58
C THR A 43 -0.51 15.90 -1.67
N PHE A 44 -0.94 14.69 -1.34
CA PHE A 44 -0.95 13.55 -2.25
C PHE A 44 -2.21 13.55 -3.12
N PRO A 45 -2.20 12.87 -4.29
CA PRO A 45 -3.37 12.77 -5.16
C PRO A 45 -4.60 12.13 -4.51
N ASP A 46 -4.40 11.31 -3.47
CA ASP A 46 -5.46 10.68 -2.68
C ASP A 46 -6.04 11.60 -1.58
N GLY A 47 -5.56 12.84 -1.50
CA GLY A 47 -6.03 13.85 -0.55
C GLY A 47 -5.33 13.80 0.81
N ARG A 48 -4.43 12.83 1.06
CA ARG A 48 -3.59 12.84 2.27
C ARG A 48 -2.62 14.03 2.24
N SER A 49 -2.21 14.49 3.40
CA SER A 49 -1.21 15.57 3.50
C SER A 49 -0.25 15.38 4.66
N VAL A 50 1.01 15.75 4.45
CA VAL A 50 2.06 15.75 5.47
C VAL A 50 2.73 17.11 5.51
N GLN A 51 3.09 17.57 6.71
CA GLN A 51 3.87 18.79 6.87
C GLN A 51 5.24 18.49 7.46
N GLY A 52 6.25 19.20 7.00
CA GLY A 52 7.59 19.19 7.56
C GLY A 52 8.04 20.62 7.84
N THR A 53 8.65 20.86 9.00
CA THR A 53 9.21 22.17 9.36
C THR A 53 10.70 22.04 9.60
N GLY A 54 11.47 22.92 8.94
CA GLY A 54 12.93 22.94 9.03
C GLY A 54 13.48 24.34 9.22
N ARG A 55 14.70 24.40 9.78
CA ARG A 55 15.49 25.63 9.89
C ARG A 55 16.91 25.39 9.39
N GLY A 56 17.53 26.44 8.85
CA GLY A 56 18.89 26.36 8.30
C GLY A 56 19.55 27.73 8.15
N ASN A 57 20.85 27.72 7.82
CA ASN A 57 21.65 28.93 7.69
C ASN A 57 21.29 29.75 6.44
N GLY A 58 20.67 29.11 5.45
CA GLY A 58 20.08 29.76 4.28
C GLY A 58 18.70 29.20 3.97
N LYS A 59 17.99 29.86 3.04
CA LYS A 59 16.68 29.40 2.54
C LYS A 59 16.75 27.95 2.04
N SER A 60 17.78 27.61 1.26
CA SER A 60 17.95 26.25 0.72
C SER A 60 18.13 25.21 1.83
N ASP A 61 18.90 25.52 2.87
CA ASP A 61 19.12 24.61 4.00
C ASP A 61 17.83 24.39 4.79
N ALA A 62 17.03 25.45 4.99
CA ALA A 62 15.75 25.37 5.66
C ALA A 62 14.73 24.54 4.87
N GLU A 63 14.69 24.67 3.54
CA GLU A 63 13.83 23.84 2.68
C GLU A 63 14.28 22.37 2.69
N ILE A 64 15.59 22.08 2.66
CA ILE A 64 16.11 20.71 2.78
C ILE A 64 15.70 20.10 4.13
N ALA A 65 15.86 20.84 5.23
CA ALA A 65 15.45 20.38 6.56
C ALA A 65 13.93 20.16 6.66
N ALA A 66 13.12 21.03 6.04
CA ALA A 66 11.67 20.85 6.00
C ALA A 66 11.28 19.60 5.20
N SER A 67 11.95 19.34 4.06
CA SER A 67 11.77 18.12 3.29
C SER A 67 12.18 16.87 4.06
N GLN A 68 13.28 16.91 4.81
CA GLN A 68 13.69 15.80 5.67
C GLN A 68 12.62 15.48 6.71
N ALA A 69 12.12 16.50 7.42
CA ALA A 69 11.05 16.32 8.41
C ALA A 69 9.77 15.75 7.79
N ALA A 70 9.40 16.21 6.58
CA ALA A 70 8.25 15.68 5.86
C ALA A 70 8.45 14.22 5.45
N LEU A 71 9.63 13.85 4.93
CA LEU A 71 9.94 12.46 4.58
C LEU A 71 9.93 11.54 5.80
N GLU A 72 10.48 11.97 6.93
CA GLU A 72 10.42 11.21 8.19
C GLU A 72 8.98 10.98 8.64
N GLN A 73 8.15 12.03 8.60
CA GLN A 73 6.74 11.91 8.93
C GLN A 73 5.99 10.99 7.96
N MET A 74 6.30 11.03 6.66
CA MET A 74 5.72 10.10 5.68
C MET A 74 6.12 8.65 5.94
N HIS A 75 7.34 8.37 6.37
CA HIS A 75 7.74 7.00 6.71
C HIS A 75 6.95 6.45 7.91
N ILE A 76 6.54 7.33 8.83
CA ILE A 76 5.75 6.96 10.01
C ILE A 76 4.27 6.80 9.63
N ASP A 77 3.69 7.81 9.00
CA ASP A 77 2.24 7.90 8.79
C ASP A 77 1.79 7.23 7.49
N HIS A 78 2.69 7.05 6.51
CA HIS A 78 2.38 6.66 5.13
C HIS A 78 3.42 5.68 4.59
N ALA A 79 3.75 4.64 5.37
CA ALA A 79 4.70 3.60 4.97
C ALA A 79 4.35 2.95 3.62
N ASP A 80 3.07 2.96 3.22
CA ASP A 80 2.58 2.47 1.93
C ASP A 80 3.15 3.20 0.70
N LEU A 81 3.64 4.44 0.88
CA LEU A 81 4.23 5.23 -0.20
C LEU A 81 5.64 4.78 -0.57
N PHE A 82 6.34 4.11 0.35
CA PHE A 82 7.73 3.65 0.17
C PHE A 82 7.82 2.19 -0.26
N MET A 83 6.67 1.56 -0.50
CA MET A 83 6.60 0.19 -0.97
C MET A 83 6.96 0.07 -2.44
N ASP A 84 7.73 -0.98 -2.75
CA ASP A 84 7.88 -1.45 -4.13
C ASP A 84 6.60 -2.18 -4.57
N TRP A 85 5.65 -1.39 -5.08
CA TRP A 85 4.40 -1.91 -5.60
C TRP A 85 4.58 -2.83 -6.81
N ASN A 86 5.71 -2.79 -7.52
CA ASN A 86 5.98 -3.76 -8.58
C ASN A 86 6.23 -5.15 -7.98
N GLU A 87 7.06 -5.23 -6.93
CA GLU A 87 7.30 -6.50 -6.24
C GLU A 87 5.99 -7.06 -5.64
N VAL A 88 5.18 -6.20 -5.02
CA VAL A 88 3.88 -6.61 -4.48
C VAL A 88 2.94 -7.08 -5.59
N SER A 89 2.90 -6.37 -6.72
CA SER A 89 2.06 -6.76 -7.86
C SER A 89 2.46 -8.11 -8.46
N VAL A 90 3.76 -8.44 -8.51
CA VAL A 90 4.21 -9.77 -8.94
C VAL A 90 3.69 -10.85 -7.99
N LYS A 91 3.78 -10.63 -6.67
CA LYS A 91 3.23 -11.58 -5.68
C LYS A 91 1.71 -11.67 -5.76
N ALA A 92 1.03 -10.56 -6.05
CA ALA A 92 -0.41 -10.52 -6.21
C ALA A 92 -0.87 -11.39 -7.40
N GLN A 93 -0.21 -11.31 -8.55
CA GLN A 93 -0.51 -12.19 -9.70
C GLN A 93 -0.38 -13.68 -9.35
N LEU A 94 0.59 -14.04 -8.51
CA LEU A 94 0.73 -15.42 -8.03
C LEU A 94 -0.42 -15.79 -7.07
N GLY A 95 -0.87 -14.87 -6.23
CA GLY A 95 -2.02 -15.05 -5.35
C GLY A 95 -3.33 -15.23 -6.11
N ASP A 96 -3.59 -14.38 -7.09
CA ASP A 96 -4.70 -14.49 -8.05
C ASP A 96 -4.71 -15.87 -8.73
N ALA A 97 -3.56 -16.35 -9.18
CA ALA A 97 -3.44 -17.69 -9.74
C ALA A 97 -3.83 -18.80 -8.74
N LEU A 98 -3.54 -18.62 -7.44
CA LEU A 98 -3.97 -19.55 -6.40
C LEU A 98 -5.49 -19.52 -6.19
N ILE A 99 -6.14 -18.35 -6.25
CA ILE A 99 -7.61 -18.23 -6.17
C ILE A 99 -8.23 -19.04 -7.32
N LYS A 100 -7.77 -18.82 -8.55
CA LYS A 100 -8.22 -19.56 -9.74
C LYS A 100 -8.06 -21.05 -9.55
N LEU A 101 -6.85 -21.49 -9.19
CA LEU A 101 -6.56 -22.90 -9.00
C LEU A 101 -7.46 -23.52 -7.92
N GLY A 102 -7.70 -22.81 -6.82
CA GLY A 102 -8.59 -23.27 -5.75
C GLY A 102 -10.01 -23.47 -6.25
N VAL A 103 -10.59 -22.50 -6.96
CA VAL A 103 -11.94 -22.65 -7.52
C VAL A 103 -12.01 -23.79 -8.54
N TYR A 104 -10.99 -23.93 -9.41
CA TYR A 104 -10.99 -24.99 -10.43
C TYR A 104 -10.82 -26.40 -9.84
N LEU A 105 -10.09 -26.56 -8.75
CA LEU A 105 -9.90 -27.84 -8.08
C LEU A 105 -10.95 -28.14 -7.01
N SER A 106 -11.73 -27.14 -6.59
CA SER A 106 -12.81 -27.34 -5.62
C SER A 106 -13.88 -28.28 -6.17
N LYS A 107 -14.31 -29.19 -5.29
CA LYS A 107 -15.42 -30.12 -5.55
C LYS A 107 -16.79 -29.47 -5.28
N GLU A 108 -16.84 -28.27 -4.72
CA GLU A 108 -18.11 -27.58 -4.45
C GLU A 108 -18.76 -27.07 -5.74
N PHE A 109 -17.95 -26.73 -6.75
CA PHE A 109 -18.41 -26.19 -8.02
C PHE A 109 -18.31 -27.26 -9.11
N MET A 110 -19.46 -27.77 -9.56
CA MET A 110 -19.51 -28.91 -10.48
C MET A 110 -19.37 -28.51 -11.94
N THR A 111 -19.81 -27.29 -12.30
CA THR A 111 -19.82 -26.83 -13.69
C THR A 111 -18.83 -25.69 -13.92
N ALA A 112 -18.45 -25.49 -15.18
CA ALA A 112 -17.64 -24.33 -15.59
C ALA A 112 -18.37 -23.00 -15.31
N GLU A 113 -19.71 -23.00 -15.41
CA GLU A 113 -20.53 -21.83 -15.10
C GLU A 113 -20.48 -21.48 -13.61
N ASP A 114 -20.60 -22.46 -12.72
CA ASP A 114 -20.51 -22.26 -11.26
C ASP A 114 -19.13 -21.69 -10.88
N LYS A 115 -18.07 -22.25 -11.46
CA LYS A 115 -16.69 -21.80 -11.24
C LYS A 115 -16.49 -20.37 -11.72
N SER A 116 -16.99 -20.03 -12.90
CA SER A 116 -16.89 -18.67 -13.44
C SER A 116 -17.63 -17.65 -12.55
N LYS A 117 -18.86 -17.95 -12.13
CA LYS A 117 -19.62 -17.09 -11.20
C LYS A 117 -18.89 -16.90 -9.87
N ARG A 118 -18.29 -17.98 -9.35
CA ARG A 118 -17.51 -17.92 -8.11
C ARG A 118 -16.30 -17.02 -8.26
N LEU A 119 -15.53 -17.14 -9.35
CA LEU A 119 -14.36 -16.30 -9.61
C LEU A 119 -14.74 -14.82 -9.72
N GLN A 120 -15.81 -14.49 -10.46
CA GLN A 120 -16.31 -13.12 -10.57
C GLN A 120 -16.64 -12.49 -9.21
N THR A 121 -17.07 -13.31 -8.25
CA THR A 121 -17.36 -12.86 -6.88
C THR A 121 -16.07 -12.67 -6.08
N LEU A 122 -15.17 -13.65 -6.10
CA LEU A 122 -13.97 -13.68 -5.25
C LEU A 122 -12.86 -12.75 -5.72
N GLU A 123 -12.70 -12.55 -7.03
CA GLU A 123 -11.54 -11.84 -7.62
C GLU A 123 -11.80 -10.35 -7.85
N SER A 124 -13.02 -9.86 -7.56
CA SER A 124 -13.29 -8.43 -7.74
C SER A 124 -12.49 -7.59 -6.74
N ASP A 125 -11.89 -6.49 -7.20
CA ASP A 125 -11.16 -5.54 -6.35
C ASP A 125 -11.99 -5.12 -5.13
N LYS A 126 -13.29 -4.86 -5.34
CA LYS A 126 -14.24 -4.51 -4.28
C LYS A 126 -14.40 -5.61 -3.23
N HIS A 127 -14.48 -6.88 -3.63
CA HIS A 127 -14.57 -8.00 -2.68
C HIS A 127 -13.28 -8.16 -1.89
N LEU A 128 -12.14 -8.17 -2.59
CA LEU A 128 -10.84 -8.32 -1.95
C LEU A 128 -10.50 -7.14 -1.02
N ALA A 129 -10.93 -5.92 -1.36
CA ALA A 129 -10.80 -4.77 -0.47
C ALA A 129 -11.62 -4.93 0.83
N LYS A 130 -12.81 -5.54 0.79
CA LYS A 130 -13.55 -5.88 2.00
C LYS A 130 -12.86 -6.96 2.83
N ILE A 131 -12.24 -7.95 2.18
CA ILE A 131 -11.43 -8.96 2.86
C ILE A 131 -10.24 -8.32 3.57
N PHE A 132 -9.56 -7.37 2.91
CA PHE A 132 -8.50 -6.58 3.54
C PHE A 132 -9.00 -5.91 4.82
N ASP A 133 -10.13 -5.21 4.74
CA ASP A 133 -10.71 -4.48 5.88
C ASP A 133 -11.06 -5.45 7.02
N GLN A 134 -11.69 -6.59 6.69
CA GLN A 134 -12.00 -7.64 7.66
C GLN A 134 -10.74 -8.21 8.34
N TRP A 135 -9.69 -8.54 7.58
CA TRP A 135 -8.44 -9.05 8.13
C TRP A 135 -7.77 -8.00 9.03
N LYS A 136 -7.81 -6.73 8.61
CA LYS A 136 -7.28 -5.62 9.41
C LYS A 136 -8.04 -5.44 10.72
N ASP A 137 -9.37 -5.48 10.69
CA ASP A 137 -10.22 -5.39 11.88
C ASP A 137 -9.96 -6.56 12.85
N ASN A 138 -9.64 -7.74 12.29
CA ASN A 138 -9.22 -8.91 13.05
C ASN A 138 -7.74 -8.87 13.51
N ARG A 139 -7.08 -7.72 13.36
CA ARG A 139 -5.68 -7.48 13.76
C ARG A 139 -4.70 -8.45 13.13
N ASP A 140 -4.91 -8.76 11.85
CA ASP A 140 -3.96 -9.54 11.09
C ASP A 140 -2.55 -8.88 11.17
N PRO A 141 -1.52 -9.59 11.65
CA PRO A 141 -0.20 -9.01 11.90
C PRO A 141 0.43 -8.46 10.63
N ASP A 142 0.10 -9.05 9.49
CA ASP A 142 0.61 -8.66 8.19
C ASP A 142 -0.01 -7.35 7.67
N LEU A 143 -1.12 -6.95 8.28
CA LEU A 143 -1.84 -5.74 7.93
C LEU A 143 -1.71 -4.60 8.93
N THR A 144 -0.98 -4.81 10.02
CA THR A 144 -0.80 -3.81 11.08
C THR A 144 -0.13 -2.53 10.58
N ILE A 145 0.76 -2.62 9.60
CA ILE A 145 1.51 -1.49 9.05
C ILE A 145 0.79 -0.71 7.94
N TRP A 146 -0.37 -1.19 7.46
CA TRP A 146 -1.08 -0.50 6.37
C TRP A 146 -2.02 0.55 6.90
N GLU A 147 -2.04 1.72 6.26
CA GLU A 147 -3.00 2.76 6.59
C GLU A 147 -4.45 2.38 6.23
N PRO A 148 -5.46 2.89 6.96
CA PRO A 148 -6.86 2.63 6.66
C PRO A 148 -7.32 3.24 5.32
N TYR A 149 -6.58 4.23 4.81
CA TYR A 149 -6.92 4.99 3.59
C TYR A 149 -6.39 4.38 2.30
N LEU A 150 -5.91 3.14 2.33
CA LEU A 150 -5.46 2.47 1.12
C LEU A 150 -6.62 2.38 0.09
N GLY A 151 -6.37 2.79 -1.15
CA GLY A 151 -7.38 2.69 -2.21
C GLY A 151 -7.80 1.25 -2.49
N GLU A 152 -9.04 1.04 -2.98
CA GLU A 152 -9.64 -0.29 -3.22
C GLU A 152 -8.70 -1.24 -3.97
N LYS A 153 -8.12 -0.77 -5.08
CA LYS A 153 -7.18 -1.56 -5.89
C LYS A 153 -5.94 -2.00 -5.11
N ARG A 154 -5.35 -1.10 -4.31
CA ARG A 154 -4.16 -1.43 -3.50
C ARG A 154 -4.51 -2.44 -2.40
N LYS A 155 -5.70 -2.33 -1.80
CA LYS A 155 -6.18 -3.32 -0.82
C LYS A 155 -6.32 -4.70 -1.45
N ALA A 156 -6.93 -4.77 -2.63
CA ALA A 156 -7.08 -6.00 -3.39
C ALA A 156 -5.71 -6.64 -3.71
N THR A 157 -4.79 -5.87 -4.30
CA THR A 157 -3.43 -6.32 -4.63
C THR A 157 -2.68 -6.84 -3.40
N LEU A 158 -2.82 -6.19 -2.23
CA LEU A 158 -2.21 -6.66 -0.99
C LEU A 158 -2.79 -8.00 -0.53
N VAL A 159 -4.11 -8.17 -0.57
CA VAL A 159 -4.75 -9.44 -0.20
C VAL A 159 -4.21 -10.57 -1.06
N GLU A 160 -4.17 -10.40 -2.38
CA GLU A 160 -3.61 -11.40 -3.28
C GLU A 160 -2.14 -11.71 -2.96
N ALA A 161 -1.31 -10.68 -2.75
CA ALA A 161 0.10 -10.88 -2.39
C ALA A 161 0.26 -11.64 -1.07
N LEU A 162 -0.62 -11.40 -0.09
CA LEU A 162 -0.64 -12.12 1.17
C LEU A 162 -1.10 -13.56 1.01
N LEU A 163 -2.07 -13.84 0.14
CA LEU A 163 -2.46 -15.20 -0.19
C LEU A 163 -1.28 -16.00 -0.75
N TRP A 164 -0.53 -15.42 -1.69
CA TRP A 164 0.69 -16.06 -2.19
C TRP A 164 1.68 -16.34 -1.06
N ARG A 165 1.92 -15.37 -0.18
CA ARG A 165 2.86 -15.56 0.93
C ARG A 165 2.43 -16.66 1.90
N ARG A 166 1.13 -16.76 2.21
CA ARG A 166 0.58 -17.72 3.17
C ARG A 166 0.49 -19.13 2.60
N PHE A 167 0.09 -19.26 1.34
CA PHE A 167 -0.30 -20.54 0.77
C PHE A 167 0.62 -21.01 -0.37
N GLY A 168 1.37 -20.11 -1.02
CA GLY A 168 2.14 -20.41 -2.23
C GLY A 168 3.16 -21.53 -2.07
N THR A 169 3.90 -21.55 -0.96
CA THR A 169 4.86 -22.64 -0.67
C THR A 169 4.17 -23.98 -0.39
N GLN A 170 2.93 -23.94 0.08
CA GLN A 170 2.18 -25.13 0.48
C GLN A 170 1.42 -25.77 -0.70
N VAL A 171 1.04 -24.97 -1.70
CA VAL A 171 0.35 -25.43 -2.91
C VAL A 171 1.29 -26.20 -3.85
N ILE A 172 2.60 -26.08 -3.66
CA ILE A 172 3.63 -26.88 -4.36
C ILE A 172 3.83 -28.25 -3.66
N SER A 173 3.18 -28.49 -2.52
CA SER A 173 3.33 -29.72 -1.73
C SER A 173 2.17 -30.71 -1.91
N VAL A 174 2.30 -31.91 -1.36
CA VAL A 174 1.27 -32.97 -1.42
C VAL A 174 -0.05 -32.60 -0.73
N THR A 175 -0.10 -31.53 0.06
CA THR A 175 -1.33 -31.04 0.74
C THR A 175 -2.04 -29.93 -0.04
N ALA A 176 -1.70 -29.74 -1.33
CA ALA A 176 -2.24 -28.65 -2.15
C ALA A 176 -3.78 -28.54 -2.12
N PRO A 177 -4.58 -29.62 -2.21
CA PRO A 177 -6.05 -29.50 -2.20
C PRO A 177 -6.59 -28.89 -0.90
N GLN A 178 -6.08 -29.31 0.27
CA GLN A 178 -6.52 -28.78 1.57
C GLN A 178 -6.14 -27.31 1.75
N GLN A 179 -4.95 -26.93 1.25
CA GLN A 179 -4.45 -25.55 1.36
C GLN A 179 -5.22 -24.60 0.45
N LEU A 180 -5.56 -25.05 -0.76
CA LEU A 180 -6.42 -24.29 -1.65
C LEU A 180 -7.84 -24.11 -1.10
N GLN A 181 -8.38 -25.13 -0.43
CA GLN A 181 -9.68 -24.99 0.24
C GLN A 181 -9.60 -23.97 1.39
N SER A 182 -8.58 -24.05 2.25
CA SER A 182 -8.37 -23.10 3.34
C SER A 182 -8.20 -21.66 2.83
N LEU A 183 -7.53 -21.50 1.68
CA LEU A 183 -7.43 -20.23 0.98
C LEU A 183 -8.82 -19.71 0.57
N LEU A 184 -9.66 -20.53 -0.07
CA LEU A 184 -11.01 -20.10 -0.48
C LEU A 184 -11.88 -19.72 0.71
N GLU A 185 -11.78 -20.44 1.82
CA GLU A 185 -12.50 -20.15 3.07
C GLU A 185 -12.08 -18.80 3.66
N SER A 186 -10.80 -18.43 3.56
CA SER A 186 -10.30 -17.12 4.00
C SER A 186 -10.85 -15.92 3.22
N LEU A 187 -11.47 -16.18 2.06
CA LEU A 187 -12.06 -15.17 1.16
C LEU A 187 -13.59 -15.08 1.31
N VAL A 188 -14.17 -15.75 2.30
CA VAL A 188 -15.61 -15.65 2.60
C VAL A 188 -15.84 -14.55 3.64
N LEU A 189 -16.54 -13.49 3.22
CA LEU A 189 -17.02 -12.46 4.14
C LEU A 189 -18.13 -13.04 5.04
N PRO A 190 -18.22 -12.63 6.32
CA PRO A 190 -19.35 -12.97 7.17
C PRO A 190 -20.65 -12.36 6.59
N PRO A 191 -21.82 -12.96 6.88
CA PRO A 191 -23.10 -12.35 6.50
C PRO A 191 -23.27 -10.99 7.18
N ASP A 192 -23.80 -10.02 6.44
CA ASP A 192 -24.14 -8.66 6.91
C ASP A 192 -25.19 -8.67 8.03
#